data_AF-A0A4V2Q461-F1
#
_entry.id   AF-A0A4V2Q461-F1
#
_cell.length_a   1.000
_cell.length_b   1.000
_cell.length_c   1.000
_cell.angle_alpha   90.00
_cell.angle_beta   90.00
_cell.angle_gamma   90.00
#
_symmetry.space_group_name_H-M   'P 1'
#
loop_
_entity.id
_entity.type
_entity.pdbx_description
1 polymer ?
#
loop_
_entity_poly.entity_id
_entity_poly.type
_entity_poly.pdbx_seq_one_letter_code
_entity_poly.pdbx_strand_id
1 'polypeptide(L)'
;MKRTALSVLFVALGSSVLAEGPDAGCYARDYSAAHLAKHPKQVVDDVVLWIYEDELGNKLADMDVTFAKQGHVAASMFAGQTLNQFLLCFDSRGRAGCAVECDGGAFVVVKDTPEAMTIETEFLLVGDTEECGGAVDMAEVPGKAVRYRLNRVAASQCEGLGQPFLATEPNADIEGDEDK
;
A
#
# COMPACT_ATOMS: atom_id res chain seq x y z
N MET A 1 30.35 41.35 48.62
CA MET A 1 28.92 41.08 48.34
C MET A 1 28.85 40.07 47.20
N LYS A 2 28.40 38.83 47.46
CA LYS A 2 28.35 37.72 46.49
C LYS A 2 27.06 37.82 45.66
N ARG A 3 27.18 37.79 44.33
CA ARG A 3 26.06 37.68 43.39
C ARG A 3 25.86 36.21 43.03
N THR A 4 24.79 35.61 43.55
CA THR A 4 24.38 34.24 43.21
C THR A 4 23.58 34.31 41.92
N ALA A 5 24.11 33.74 40.83
CA ALA A 5 23.38 33.60 39.58
C ALA A 5 22.57 32.29 39.62
N LEU A 6 21.26 32.40 39.40
CA LEU A 6 20.31 31.28 39.38
C LEU A 6 20.18 30.80 37.93
N SER A 7 20.69 29.62 37.61
CA SER A 7 20.53 28.99 36.30
C SER A 7 19.17 28.31 36.21
N VAL A 8 18.33 28.78 35.29
CA VAL A 8 17.06 28.14 34.94
C VAL A 8 17.33 27.17 33.78
N LEU A 9 17.17 25.86 34.02
CA LEU A 9 17.28 24.83 33.01
C LEU A 9 15.87 24.56 32.44
N PHE A 10 15.60 25.04 31.22
CA PHE A 10 14.40 24.71 30.47
C PHE A 10 14.60 23.34 29.79
N VAL A 11 13.90 22.31 30.27
CA VAL A 11 13.80 21.02 29.57
C VAL A 11 12.61 21.11 28.62
N ALA A 12 12.87 21.24 27.33
CA ALA A 12 11.85 21.12 26.29
C ALA A 12 11.57 19.62 26.06
N LEU A 13 10.43 19.14 26.54
CA LEU A 13 9.87 17.85 26.15
C LEU A 13 9.21 18.04 24.78
N GLY A 14 9.93 17.69 23.71
CA GLY A 14 9.35 17.57 22.38
C GLY A 14 8.54 16.28 22.31
N SER A 15 7.22 16.40 22.31
CA SER A 15 6.34 15.28 21.92
C SER A 15 6.42 15.16 20.41
N SER A 16 7.16 14.18 19.90
CA SER A 16 7.02 13.75 18.52
C SER A 16 5.61 13.21 18.35
N VAL A 17 4.77 13.92 17.60
CA VAL A 17 3.62 13.27 16.95
C VAL A 17 4.25 12.23 16.03
N LEU A 18 4.24 10.97 16.45
CA LEU A 18 4.56 9.86 15.58
C LEU A 18 3.43 9.83 14.57
N ALA A 19 3.69 10.22 13.33
CA ALA A 19 2.71 10.07 12.27
C ALA A 19 2.23 8.61 12.27
N GLU A 20 0.94 8.37 12.51
CA GLU A 20 0.38 7.03 12.69
C GLU A 20 0.58 6.18 11.44
N GLY A 21 1.43 5.15 11.52
CA GLY A 21 1.57 4.10 10.50
C GLY A 21 2.97 3.96 9.90
N PRO A 22 3.13 3.14 8.86
CA PRO A 22 4.44 2.83 8.29
C PRO A 22 5.16 4.05 7.71
N ASP A 23 6.48 3.91 7.50
CA ASP A 23 7.25 4.95 6.82
C ASP A 23 6.77 5.12 5.37
N ALA A 24 6.58 6.38 4.98
CA ALA A 24 6.20 6.74 3.62
C ALA A 24 7.25 6.27 2.62
N GLY A 25 6.82 5.96 1.41
CA GLY A 25 7.70 5.48 0.35
C GLY A 25 6.98 4.67 -0.70
N CYS A 26 7.73 4.37 -1.77
CA CYS A 26 7.32 3.47 -2.82
C CYS A 26 8.01 2.12 -2.64
N TYR A 27 7.24 1.05 -2.67
CA TYR A 27 7.72 -0.31 -2.50
C TYR A 27 7.17 -1.21 -3.59
N ALA A 28 8.00 -2.08 -4.17
CA ALA A 28 7.58 -2.95 -5.26
C ALA A 28 8.17 -4.36 -5.16
N ARG A 29 7.46 -5.32 -5.73
CA ARG A 29 7.90 -6.71 -5.83
C ARG A 29 7.32 -7.39 -7.06
N ASP A 30 8.19 -7.71 -8.00
CA ASP A 30 7.92 -8.57 -9.16
C ASP A 30 8.48 -9.99 -8.91
N TYR A 31 7.65 -11.02 -9.07
CA TYR A 31 8.05 -12.42 -8.92
C TYR A 31 8.24 -13.09 -10.28
N SER A 32 9.48 -13.46 -10.59
CA SER A 32 9.77 -14.22 -11.82
C SER A 32 8.92 -15.51 -11.94
N ALA A 33 8.63 -15.92 -13.17
CA ALA A 33 7.95 -17.20 -13.45
C ALA A 33 8.63 -18.41 -12.78
N ALA A 34 9.96 -18.40 -12.67
CA ALA A 34 10.72 -19.46 -12.00
C ALA A 34 10.50 -19.49 -10.47
N HIS A 35 10.21 -18.35 -9.85
CA HIS A 35 9.76 -18.26 -8.46
C HIS A 35 8.33 -18.80 -8.35
N LEU A 36 7.40 -18.29 -9.15
CA LEU A 36 5.99 -18.70 -9.10
C LEU A 36 5.82 -20.22 -9.30
N ALA A 37 6.58 -20.83 -10.20
CA ALA A 37 6.57 -22.28 -10.41
C ALA A 37 6.99 -23.10 -9.18
N LYS A 38 7.81 -22.54 -8.28
CA LYS A 38 8.22 -23.18 -7.02
C LYS A 38 7.22 -22.93 -5.88
N HIS A 39 6.35 -21.94 -6.03
CA HIS A 39 5.39 -21.50 -5.02
C HIS A 39 3.95 -21.60 -5.55
N PRO A 40 3.44 -22.80 -5.89
CA PRO A 40 2.18 -22.97 -6.63
C PRO A 40 0.92 -22.46 -5.92
N LYS A 41 1.01 -22.11 -4.62
CA LYS A 41 -0.06 -21.50 -3.84
C LYS A 41 -0.02 -19.98 -3.82
N GLN A 42 1.12 -19.38 -4.18
CA GLN A 42 1.28 -17.93 -4.24
C GLN A 42 0.34 -17.34 -5.27
N VAL A 43 -0.52 -16.43 -4.83
CA VAL A 43 -1.53 -15.79 -5.69
C VAL A 43 -1.08 -14.44 -6.24
N VAL A 44 -0.02 -13.88 -5.69
CA VAL A 44 0.55 -12.58 -6.09
C VAL A 44 1.70 -12.79 -7.09
N ASP A 45 1.62 -12.14 -8.24
CA ASP A 45 2.67 -12.09 -9.26
C ASP A 45 3.52 -10.82 -9.09
N ASP A 46 2.86 -9.68 -8.95
CA ASP A 46 3.49 -8.38 -8.73
C ASP A 46 2.70 -7.56 -7.69
N VAL A 47 3.42 -6.73 -6.93
CA VAL A 47 2.84 -5.75 -5.99
C VAL A 47 3.58 -4.44 -6.13
N VAL A 48 2.84 -3.34 -6.22
CA VAL A 48 3.35 -1.99 -6.01
C VAL A 48 2.54 -1.36 -4.88
N LEU A 49 3.23 -0.83 -3.87
CA LEU A 49 2.64 -0.21 -2.68
C LEU A 49 3.22 1.19 -2.52
N TRP A 50 2.35 2.19 -2.53
CA TRP A 50 2.69 3.57 -2.22
C TRP A 50 2.11 3.95 -0.88
N ILE A 51 2.98 4.32 0.07
CA ILE A 51 2.58 4.86 1.36
C ILE A 51 2.91 6.36 1.35
N TYR A 52 1.92 7.19 1.64
CA TYR A 52 2.03 8.64 1.61
C TYR A 52 1.25 9.29 2.75
N GLU A 53 1.44 10.60 2.90
CA GLU A 53 0.73 11.44 3.85
C GLU A 53 -0.14 12.42 3.07
N ASP A 54 -1.43 12.53 3.43
CA ASP A 54 -2.34 13.50 2.83
C ASP A 54 -2.11 14.93 3.39
N GLU A 55 -2.86 15.90 2.89
CA GLU A 55 -2.75 17.31 3.34
C GLU A 55 -3.09 17.52 4.83
N LEU A 56 -3.78 16.56 5.44
CA LEU A 56 -4.22 16.60 6.83
C LEU A 56 -3.25 15.85 7.77
N GLY A 57 -2.19 15.24 7.23
CA GLY A 57 -1.23 14.46 8.00
C GLY A 57 -1.63 13.00 8.21
N ASN A 58 -2.69 12.52 7.55
CA ASN A 58 -3.09 11.12 7.65
C ASN A 58 -2.18 10.26 6.76
N LYS A 59 -1.71 9.13 7.29
CA LYS A 59 -1.02 8.14 6.46
C LYS A 59 -2.02 7.25 5.73
N LEU A 60 -1.85 7.20 4.42
CA LEU A 60 -2.66 6.42 3.50
C LEU A 60 -1.76 5.52 2.67
N ALA A 61 -2.34 4.52 2.02
CA ALA A 61 -1.65 3.76 1.01
C ALA A 61 -2.53 3.39 -0.16
N ASP A 62 -1.92 3.34 -1.34
CA ASP A 62 -2.48 2.76 -2.54
C ASP A 62 -1.64 1.54 -2.94
N MET A 63 -2.32 0.45 -3.30
CA MET A 63 -1.68 -0.81 -3.66
C MET A 63 -2.24 -1.34 -4.96
N ASP A 64 -1.38 -1.61 -5.94
CA ASP A 64 -1.71 -2.45 -7.08
C ASP A 64 -1.16 -3.84 -6.86
N VAL A 65 -1.98 -4.85 -7.15
CA VAL A 65 -1.59 -6.25 -7.10
C VAL A 65 -1.97 -6.92 -8.40
N THR A 66 -0.96 -7.46 -9.08
CA THR A 66 -1.18 -8.37 -10.19
C THR A 66 -1.28 -9.78 -9.64
N PHE A 67 -2.40 -10.45 -9.89
CA PHE A 67 -2.62 -11.81 -9.42
C PHE A 67 -2.04 -12.83 -10.40
N ALA A 68 -1.31 -13.81 -9.88
CA ALA A 68 -0.83 -14.94 -10.64
C ALA A 68 -1.97 -15.87 -11.08
N LYS A 69 -1.75 -16.63 -12.16
CA LYS A 69 -2.70 -17.64 -12.66
C LYS A 69 -2.57 -18.98 -11.92
N GLN A 70 -2.46 -18.93 -10.59
CA GLN A 70 -2.25 -20.09 -9.72
C GLN A 70 -2.86 -19.85 -8.31
N GLY A 71 -2.65 -20.79 -7.39
CA GLY A 71 -3.26 -20.70 -6.05
C GLY A 71 -4.79 -20.71 -6.08
N HIS A 72 -5.42 -20.07 -5.10
CA HIS A 72 -6.88 -20.02 -5.01
C HIS A 72 -7.52 -19.09 -6.05
N VAL A 73 -6.76 -18.16 -6.62
CA VAL A 73 -7.24 -17.19 -7.63
C VAL A 73 -7.35 -17.80 -9.02
N ALA A 74 -6.69 -18.93 -9.30
CA ALA A 74 -6.60 -19.52 -10.64
C ALA A 74 -7.95 -19.77 -11.35
N ALA A 75 -9.01 -20.03 -10.58
CA ALA A 75 -10.36 -20.31 -11.09
C ALA A 75 -11.29 -19.08 -11.10
N SER A 76 -10.82 -17.91 -10.65
CA SER A 76 -11.60 -16.68 -10.63
C SER A 76 -11.40 -15.86 -11.90
N MET A 77 -12.26 -14.86 -12.11
CA MET A 77 -12.11 -13.88 -13.20
C MET A 77 -10.89 -12.95 -13.02
N PHE A 78 -10.26 -12.95 -11.83
CA PHE A 78 -9.15 -12.08 -11.49
C PHE A 78 -7.76 -12.71 -11.74
N ALA A 79 -7.71 -13.97 -12.20
CA ALA A 79 -6.46 -14.62 -12.55
C ALA A 79 -5.70 -13.87 -13.66
N GLY A 80 -4.50 -13.37 -13.35
CA GLY A 80 -3.70 -12.56 -14.28
C GLY A 80 -4.13 -11.10 -14.40
N GLN A 81 -5.07 -10.63 -13.57
CA GLN A 81 -5.53 -9.24 -13.55
C GLN A 81 -4.76 -8.43 -12.51
N THR A 82 -4.62 -7.13 -12.77
CA THR A 82 -4.13 -6.15 -11.80
C THR A 82 -5.32 -5.46 -11.16
N LEU A 83 -5.37 -5.44 -9.83
CA LEU A 83 -6.40 -4.77 -9.05
C LEU A 83 -5.75 -3.72 -8.15
N ASN A 84 -6.41 -2.56 -8.04
CA ASN A 84 -6.02 -1.49 -7.13
C ASN A 84 -6.80 -1.58 -5.81
N GLN A 85 -6.18 -1.16 -4.71
CA GLN A 85 -6.78 -1.07 -3.40
C GLN A 85 -6.26 0.15 -2.64
N PHE A 86 -7.19 0.97 -2.14
CA PHE A 86 -6.92 2.03 -1.18
C PHE A 86 -6.92 1.47 0.26
N LEU A 87 -6.02 1.97 1.11
CA LEU A 87 -5.85 1.54 2.49
C LEU A 87 -5.64 2.72 3.45
N LEU A 88 -6.20 2.58 4.66
CA LEU A 88 -5.97 3.48 5.79
C LEU A 88 -4.84 2.92 6.66
N CYS A 89 -3.79 3.71 6.90
CA CYS A 89 -2.66 3.26 7.71
C CYS A 89 -2.86 3.57 9.19
N PHE A 90 -2.25 2.74 10.03
CA PHE A 90 -2.37 2.81 11.48
C PHE A 90 -1.04 2.45 12.15
N ASP A 91 -0.81 2.98 13.34
CA ASP A 91 0.11 2.42 14.32
C ASP A 91 -0.68 2.03 15.57
N SER A 92 -0.66 0.73 15.89
CA SER A 92 -1.25 0.24 17.14
C SER A 92 -0.21 -0.46 17.98
N ARG A 93 0.16 0.16 19.12
CA ARG A 93 1.08 -0.41 20.11
C ARG A 93 2.44 -0.80 19.51
N GLY A 94 2.97 0.01 18.59
CA GLY A 94 4.24 -0.24 17.92
C GLY A 94 4.16 -1.29 16.81
N ARG A 95 2.94 -1.58 16.33
CA ARG A 95 2.69 -2.37 15.12
C ARG A 95 2.05 -1.46 14.09
N ALA A 96 2.90 -0.95 13.20
CA ALA A 96 2.47 -0.18 12.04
C ALA A 96 1.91 -1.11 10.96
N GLY A 97 0.88 -0.67 10.25
CA GLY A 97 0.23 -1.41 9.16
C GLY A 97 -0.75 -0.54 8.39
N CYS A 98 -1.43 -1.13 7.41
CA CYS A 98 -2.55 -0.49 6.73
C CYS A 98 -3.69 -1.50 6.53
N ALA A 99 -4.92 -1.00 6.53
CA ALA A 99 -6.15 -1.78 6.51
C ALA A 99 -7.09 -1.32 5.40
N VAL A 100 -7.85 -2.26 4.88
CA VAL A 100 -8.98 -2.00 4.00
C VAL A 100 -10.22 -1.78 4.86
N GLU A 101 -11.06 -0.83 4.47
CA GLU A 101 -12.33 -0.58 5.14
C GLU A 101 -13.29 -1.78 5.01
N CYS A 102 -14.41 -1.74 5.76
CA CYS A 102 -15.46 -2.75 5.68
C CYS A 102 -14.99 -4.19 5.95
N ASP A 103 -14.10 -4.35 6.94
CA ASP A 103 -13.53 -5.62 7.34
C ASP A 103 -12.73 -6.32 6.22
N GLY A 104 -12.25 -5.59 5.20
CA GLY A 104 -11.43 -6.13 4.09
C GLY A 104 -10.03 -6.61 4.50
N GLY A 105 -9.71 -6.55 5.79
CA GLY A 105 -8.46 -7.07 6.35
C GLY A 105 -7.35 -6.02 6.42
N ALA A 106 -6.14 -6.49 6.72
CA ALA A 106 -5.00 -5.63 6.96
C ALA A 106 -3.68 -6.35 6.70
N PHE A 107 -2.63 -5.56 6.48
CA PHE A 107 -1.26 -6.02 6.67
C PHE A 107 -0.61 -5.29 7.84
N VAL A 108 0.41 -5.91 8.41
CA VAL A 108 1.33 -5.28 9.37
C VAL A 108 2.75 -5.31 8.84
N VAL A 109 3.54 -4.30 9.19
CA VAL A 109 4.97 -4.27 8.88
C VAL A 109 5.71 -5.07 9.94
N VAL A 110 6.34 -6.18 9.54
CA VAL A 110 7.11 -7.06 10.44
C VAL A 110 8.62 -6.82 10.35
N LYS A 111 9.07 -6.11 9.31
CA LYS A 111 10.45 -5.69 9.14
C LYS A 111 10.51 -4.47 8.22
N ASP A 112 11.23 -3.45 8.63
CA ASP A 112 11.56 -2.29 7.79
C ASP A 112 13.07 -2.05 7.80
N THR A 113 13.62 -1.79 6.62
CA THR A 113 15.05 -1.57 6.37
C THR A 113 15.20 -0.51 5.29
N PRO A 114 16.37 0.15 5.19
CA PRO A 114 16.59 1.15 4.14
C PRO A 114 16.32 0.61 2.71
N GLU A 115 16.53 -0.68 2.47
CA GLU A 115 16.37 -1.29 1.15
C GLU A 115 14.96 -1.87 0.90
N ALA A 116 14.15 -2.10 1.93
CA ALA A 116 12.92 -2.86 1.78
C ALA A 116 12.06 -2.95 3.05
N MET A 117 10.77 -3.22 2.80
CA MET A 117 9.77 -3.54 3.79
C MET A 117 9.34 -5.01 3.68
N THR A 118 8.99 -5.65 4.79
CA THR A 118 8.29 -6.93 4.79
C THR A 118 6.96 -6.76 5.49
N ILE A 119 5.88 -6.97 4.73
CA ILE A 119 4.52 -6.96 5.25
C ILE A 119 4.07 -8.39 5.52
N GLU A 120 3.23 -8.57 6.53
CA GLU A 120 2.57 -9.83 6.87
C GLU A 120 1.06 -9.61 6.87
N THR A 121 0.32 -10.53 6.26
CA THR A 121 -1.14 -10.54 6.31
C THR A 121 -1.66 -11.98 6.41
N GLU A 122 -2.73 -12.17 7.19
CA GLU A 122 -3.51 -13.41 7.23
C GLU A 122 -4.79 -13.32 6.39
N PHE A 123 -5.17 -12.09 6.04
CA PHE A 123 -6.35 -11.72 5.27
C PHE A 123 -6.23 -10.25 4.86
N LEU A 124 -6.18 -10.00 3.55
CA LEU A 124 -6.21 -8.66 2.97
C LEU A 124 -6.82 -8.77 1.58
N LEU A 125 -8.02 -8.23 1.43
CA LEU A 125 -8.72 -8.17 0.16
C LEU A 125 -8.19 -7.00 -0.69
N VAL A 126 -8.00 -7.24 -1.97
CA VAL A 126 -7.57 -6.23 -2.94
C VAL A 126 -8.54 -6.20 -4.11
N GLY A 127 -8.94 -5.00 -4.49
CA GLY A 127 -9.76 -4.69 -5.64
C GLY A 127 -10.93 -3.82 -5.23
N ASP A 128 -10.90 -2.56 -5.60
CA ASP A 128 -12.00 -1.63 -5.32
C ASP A 128 -13.28 -2.07 -6.06
N THR A 129 -14.15 -2.76 -5.34
CA THR A 129 -15.47 -3.19 -5.80
C THR A 129 -16.51 -2.16 -5.38
N GLU A 130 -17.61 -2.07 -6.13
CA GLU A 130 -18.71 -1.12 -5.92
C GLU A 130 -19.27 -1.10 -4.48
N GLU A 131 -19.05 -2.17 -3.72
CA GLU A 131 -19.31 -2.25 -2.28
C GLU A 131 -17.96 -2.48 -1.59
N CYS A 132 -17.52 -1.52 -0.77
CA CYS A 132 -16.26 -1.54 -0.03
C CYS A 132 -15.92 -2.95 0.49
N GLY A 133 -14.71 -3.44 0.23
CA GLY A 133 -14.34 -4.76 0.73
C GLY A 133 -13.22 -5.47 0.01
N GLY A 134 -12.80 -5.07 -1.20
CA GLY A 134 -11.75 -5.79 -1.91
C GLY A 134 -12.30 -7.06 -2.60
N ALA A 135 -11.69 -7.49 -3.71
CA ALA A 135 -12.18 -8.63 -4.50
C ALA A 135 -11.45 -9.95 -4.21
N VAL A 136 -10.15 -9.87 -3.94
CA VAL A 136 -9.28 -11.06 -3.85
C VAL A 136 -8.38 -11.01 -2.63
N ASP A 137 -8.38 -12.07 -1.83
CA ASP A 137 -7.48 -12.22 -0.69
C ASP A 137 -6.04 -12.51 -1.15
N MET A 138 -5.10 -11.66 -0.74
CA MET A 138 -3.68 -11.87 -1.01
C MET A 138 -3.04 -12.98 -0.18
N ALA A 139 -3.71 -13.50 0.86
CA ALA A 139 -3.20 -14.68 1.57
C ALA A 139 -3.20 -15.91 0.66
N GLU A 140 -2.08 -16.64 0.58
CA GLU A 140 -1.97 -17.83 -0.28
C GLU A 140 -2.93 -18.96 0.14
N VAL A 141 -3.25 -19.00 1.44
CA VAL A 141 -4.19 -19.93 2.04
C VAL A 141 -5.05 -19.13 3.02
N PRO A 142 -6.38 -19.19 2.91
CA PRO A 142 -7.27 -18.43 3.79
C PRO A 142 -6.96 -18.65 5.27
N GLY A 143 -6.81 -17.57 6.02
CA GLY A 143 -6.53 -17.57 7.46
C GLY A 143 -5.12 -18.04 7.83
N LYS A 144 -4.18 -18.08 6.89
CA LYS A 144 -2.76 -18.34 7.18
C LYS A 144 -1.90 -17.16 6.78
N ALA A 145 -1.04 -16.74 7.69
CA ALA A 145 -0.10 -15.66 7.45
C ALA A 145 0.78 -15.93 6.23
N VAL A 146 0.86 -14.96 5.34
CA VAL A 146 1.85 -14.85 4.27
C VAL A 146 2.69 -13.61 4.50
N ARG A 147 3.95 -13.64 4.05
CA ARG A 147 4.85 -12.48 4.08
C ARG A 147 5.27 -12.08 2.69
N TYR A 148 5.14 -10.80 2.39
CA TYR A 148 5.64 -10.20 1.16
C TYR A 148 6.80 -9.28 1.49
N ARG A 149 7.97 -9.56 0.90
CA ARG A 149 9.11 -8.65 0.94
C ARG A 149 9.02 -7.72 -0.27
N LEU A 150 8.84 -6.44 -0.01
CA LEU A 150 8.77 -5.38 -1.01
C LEU A 150 10.07 -4.57 -0.99
N ASN A 151 10.70 -4.39 -2.15
CA ASN A 151 11.90 -3.58 -2.26
C ASN A 151 11.51 -2.10 -2.22
N ARG A 152 12.26 -1.27 -1.50
CA ARG A 152 12.12 0.18 -1.61
C ARG A 152 12.64 0.61 -2.98
N VAL A 153 11.83 1.38 -3.70
CA VAL A 153 12.13 1.81 -5.08
C VAL A 153 11.95 3.32 -5.23
N ALA A 154 12.31 3.86 -6.40
CA ALA A 154 12.10 5.27 -6.69
C ALA A 154 10.60 5.61 -6.69
N ALA A 155 10.25 6.81 -6.20
CA ALA A 155 8.86 7.27 -6.15
C ALA A 155 8.15 7.22 -7.50
N SER A 156 8.89 7.41 -8.60
CA SER A 156 8.36 7.35 -9.97
C SER A 156 7.81 5.98 -10.39
N GLN A 157 8.10 4.91 -9.64
CA GLN A 157 7.46 3.60 -9.88
C GLN A 157 6.05 3.50 -9.27
N CYS A 158 5.71 4.41 -8.34
CA CYS A 158 4.39 4.51 -7.74
C CYS A 158 3.55 5.65 -8.32
N GLU A 159 4.14 6.49 -9.19
CA GLU A 159 3.40 7.53 -9.89
C GLU A 159 2.27 6.90 -10.72
N GLY A 160 1.03 7.35 -10.49
CA GLY A 160 -0.16 6.85 -11.19
C GLY A 160 -0.91 5.74 -10.46
N LEU A 161 -0.41 5.22 -9.34
CA LEU A 161 -1.20 4.35 -8.46
C LEU A 161 -2.49 5.06 -8.02
N GLY A 162 -3.62 4.35 -8.06
CA GLY A 162 -4.92 4.90 -7.66
C GLY A 162 -5.48 6.00 -8.57
N GLN A 163 -4.80 6.35 -9.67
CA GLN A 163 -5.44 7.14 -10.72
C GLN A 163 -6.42 6.21 -11.44
N PRO A 164 -7.73 6.53 -11.50
CA PRO A 164 -8.63 5.77 -12.34
C PRO A 164 -8.06 5.76 -13.75
N PHE A 165 -8.20 4.64 -14.46
CA PHE A 165 -7.90 4.49 -15.88
C PHE A 165 -8.85 5.37 -16.72
N LEU A 166 -8.79 6.69 -16.52
CA LEU A 166 -9.59 7.75 -17.13
C LEU A 166 -8.70 8.96 -17.47
N ALA A 167 -7.50 8.69 -18.01
CA ALA A 167 -6.67 9.74 -18.60
C ALA A 167 -5.95 9.26 -19.86
N THR A 168 -6.67 8.57 -20.74
CA THR A 168 -6.42 8.64 -22.19
C THR A 168 -7.75 8.68 -22.93
N GLU A 169 -8.59 9.68 -22.64
CA GLU A 169 -9.40 10.22 -23.74
C GLU A 169 -8.48 11.20 -24.48
N PRO A 170 -8.07 10.94 -25.73
CA PRO A 170 -7.38 11.94 -26.50
C PRO A 170 -8.38 13.08 -26.75
N ASN A 171 -8.01 14.29 -26.32
CA ASN A 171 -8.71 15.54 -26.62
C ASN A 171 -9.24 15.54 -28.06
N ALA A 172 -10.55 15.37 -28.22
CA ALA A 172 -11.26 15.72 -29.43
C ALA A 172 -11.88 17.11 -29.24
N ASP A 173 -11.02 18.10 -28.98
CA ASP A 173 -11.36 19.49 -29.24
C ASP A 173 -11.28 19.71 -30.76
N ILE A 174 -12.41 19.55 -31.45
CA ILE A 174 -12.63 20.21 -32.73
C ILE A 174 -13.68 21.29 -32.49
N GLU A 175 -13.20 22.52 -32.33
CA GLU A 175 -13.95 23.74 -32.65
C GLU A 175 -14.47 23.64 -34.10
N GLY A 176 -15.74 23.98 -34.35
CA GLY A 176 -16.24 24.10 -35.71
C GLY A 176 -17.75 24.29 -35.87
N ASP A 177 -18.13 25.55 -36.07
CA ASP A 177 -19.32 26.10 -36.74
C ASP A 177 -20.73 25.90 -36.15
N GLU A 178 -21.15 26.95 -35.44
CA GLU A 178 -22.42 27.63 -35.78
C GLU A 178 -22.42 28.00 -37.27
N ASP A 179 -23.30 27.40 -38.08
CA ASP A 179 -24.00 28.05 -39.20
C ASP A 179 -24.76 27.02 -40.06
N LYS A 180 -26.06 26.84 -39.79
CA LYS A 180 -27.16 26.86 -40.79
C LYS A 180 -28.53 26.49 -40.20
#